data_AF-A0AAW9H1U7-F1
#
_entry.id   AF-A0AAW9H1U7-F1
#
_cell.length_a   1.000
_cell.length_b   1.000
_cell.length_c   1.000
_cell.angle_alpha   90.00
_cell.angle_beta   90.00
_cell.angle_gamma   90.00
#
_symmetry.space_group_name_H-M   'P 1'
#
loop_
_entity.id
_entity.type
_entity.pdbx_description
1 polymer ?
#
loop_
_entity_poly.entity_id
_entity_poly.type
_entity_poly.pdbx_seq_one_letter_code
_entity_poly.pdbx_strand_id
1 'polypeptide(L)' 'MGEIQLNRADFLRLVNNEDASPDAKVIASFALAFFAVVEAGGEIEKDTAAIAHKLMRMAASEIDQALEDR' A
#
# COMPACT_ATOMS: atom_id res chain seq x y z
N MET A 1 16.21 -11.25 6.27
CA MET A 1 15.08 -10.46 5.74
C MET A 1 15.50 -10.03 4.35
N GLY A 2 14.79 -10.46 3.31
CA GLY A 2 15.14 -10.06 1.94
C GLY A 2 15.01 -8.54 1.83
N GLU A 3 16.04 -7.88 1.28
CA GLU A 3 15.94 -6.48 0.90
C GLU A 3 14.77 -6.34 -0.08
N ILE A 4 13.71 -5.68 0.35
CA ILE A 4 12.62 -5.31 -0.56
C ILE A 4 13.22 -4.24 -1.48
N GLN A 5 13.62 -4.62 -2.69
CA GLN A 5 13.95 -3.66 -3.72
C GLN A 5 12.65 -2.97 -4.12
N LEU A 6 12.41 -1.79 -3.56
CA LEU A 6 11.22 -1.01 -3.84
C LEU A 6 11.36 -0.40 -5.23
N ASN A 7 10.70 -0.98 -6.24
CA ASN A 7 10.62 -0.44 -7.60
C ASN A 7 9.17 -0.11 -7.96
N ARG A 8 8.87 1.18 -8.17
CA ARG A 8 7.53 1.67 -8.47
C ARG A 8 6.94 1.04 -9.74
N ALA A 9 7.73 0.88 -10.79
CA ALA A 9 7.26 0.32 -12.06
C ALA A 9 6.87 -1.16 -11.90
N ASP A 10 7.64 -1.91 -11.13
CA ASP A 10 7.38 -3.32 -10.86
C ASP A 10 6.10 -3.48 -10.03
N PHE A 11 5.89 -2.64 -9.01
CA PHE A 11 4.66 -2.68 -8.22
C PHE A 11 3.42 -2.25 -9.00
N LEU A 12 3.52 -1.23 -9.88
CA LEU A 12 2.43 -0.89 -10.80
C LEU A 12 2.10 -2.06 -11.71
N ARG A 13 3.11 -2.75 -12.24
CA ARG A 13 2.92 -3.93 -13.09
C ARG A 13 2.26 -5.08 -12.31
N LEU A 14 2.63 -5.26 -11.05
CA LEU A 14 2.10 -6.31 -10.19
C LEU A 14 0.63 -6.07 -9.82
N VAL A 15 0.26 -4.86 -9.41
CA VAL A 15 -1.15 -4.53 -9.07
C VAL A 15 -2.08 -4.75 -10.26
N ASN A 16 -1.61 -4.46 -11.48
CA ASN A 16 -2.39 -4.62 -12.71
C ASN A 16 -2.29 -6.04 -13.33
N ASN A 17 -1.48 -6.94 -12.76
CA ASN A 17 -1.36 -8.30 -13.28
C ASN A 17 -2.52 -9.17 -12.76
N GLU A 18 -3.40 -9.63 -13.63
CA GLU A 18 -4.53 -10.50 -13.25
C GLU A 18 -4.06 -11.79 -12.56
N ASP A 19 -2.94 -12.36 -13.03
CA ASP A 19 -2.36 -13.62 -12.54
C ASP A 19 -1.56 -13.47 -11.22
N ALA A 20 -1.32 -12.25 -10.74
CA ALA A 20 -0.60 -12.06 -9.47
C ALA A 20 -1.45 -12.50 -8.27
N SER A 21 -0.80 -13.11 -7.28
CA SER A 21 -1.48 -13.54 -6.05
C SER A 21 -2.09 -12.36 -5.30
N PRO A 22 -3.20 -12.56 -4.57
CA PRO A 22 -3.81 -11.51 -3.76
C PRO A 22 -2.82 -10.85 -2.79
N ASP A 23 -2.01 -11.64 -2.08
CA ASP A 23 -1.01 -11.14 -1.14
C ASP A 23 0.02 -10.22 -1.82
N ALA A 24 0.48 -10.59 -3.01
CA ALA A 24 1.44 -9.78 -3.76
C ALA A 24 0.80 -8.44 -4.18
N LYS A 25 -0.46 -8.45 -4.62
CA LYS A 25 -1.21 -7.23 -4.98
C LYS A 25 -1.39 -6.29 -3.78
N VAL A 26 -1.64 -6.85 -2.59
CA VAL A 26 -1.72 -6.07 -1.34
C VAL A 26 -0.37 -5.40 -1.06
N ILE A 27 0.73 -6.16 -1.04
CA ILE A 27 2.08 -5.62 -0.80
C ILE A 27 2.43 -4.51 -1.80
N ALA A 28 2.17 -4.74 -3.09
CA ALA A 28 2.44 -3.76 -4.13
C ALA A 28 1.60 -2.48 -3.98
N SER A 29 0.34 -2.60 -3.55
CA SER A 29 -0.54 -1.44 -3.32
C SER A 29 -0.01 -0.55 -2.18
N PHE A 30 0.44 -1.15 -1.07
CA PHE A 30 1.03 -0.41 0.03
C PHE A 30 2.39 0.22 -0.33
N ALA A 31 3.21 -0.48 -1.14
CA ALA A 31 4.45 0.09 -1.65
C ALA A 31 4.20 1.32 -2.56
N LEU A 32 3.17 1.28 -3.41
CA LEU A 32 2.77 2.42 -4.23
C LEU A 32 2.23 3.59 -3.40
N ALA A 33 1.45 3.31 -2.36
CA ALA A 33 0.99 4.33 -1.43
C ALA A 33 2.17 5.03 -0.72
N PHE A 34 3.16 4.25 -0.27
CA PHE A 34 4.40 4.79 0.30
C PHE A 34 5.12 5.72 -0.68
N PHE A 35 5.31 5.30 -1.93
CA PHE A 35 5.95 6.14 -2.95
C PHE A 35 5.19 7.44 -3.21
N ALA A 36 3.86 7.38 -3.28
CA ALA A 36 3.04 8.58 -3.48
C ALA A 36 3.24 9.60 -2.33
N VAL A 37 3.36 9.13 -1.08
CA VAL A 37 3.60 10.00 0.08
C VAL A 37 5.01 10.59 0.06
N VAL A 38 6.02 9.78 -0.27
CA VAL A 38 7.41 10.24 -0.36
C VAL A 38 7.58 11.28 -1.47
N GLU A 39 6.99 11.04 -2.65
CA GLU A 39 7.06 11.95 -3.79
C GLU A 39 6.34 13.28 -3.55
N ALA A 40 5.25 13.27 -2.79
CA ALA A 40 4.55 14.49 -2.44
C ALA A 40 5.36 15.41 -1.52
N GLY A 41 6.47 14.95 -0.91
CA GLY A 41 7.50 15.81 -0.34
C GLY A 41 7.06 16.74 0.82
N GLY A 42 5.93 16.46 1.46
CA GLY A 42 5.34 17.33 2.50
C GLY A 42 4.35 18.38 1.97
N GLU A 43 4.06 18.40 0.67
CA GLU A 43 3.05 19.25 0.03
C GLU A 43 1.61 18.72 0.23
N ILE A 44 1.43 17.63 0.98
CA ILE A 44 0.13 17.02 1.23
C ILE A 44 -0.70 17.95 2.12
N GLU A 45 -1.83 18.40 1.59
CA GLU A 45 -2.81 19.19 2.36
C GLU A 45 -3.31 18.43 3.59
N LYS A 46 -3.66 19.17 4.65
CA LYS A 46 -4.09 18.59 5.94
C LYS A 46 -5.27 17.64 5.78
N ASP A 47 -6.24 17.98 4.94
CA ASP A 47 -7.44 17.17 4.73
C ASP A 47 -7.10 15.89 3.96
N THR A 48 -6.22 15.97 2.95
CA THR A 48 -5.69 14.80 2.24
C THR A 48 -4.92 13.87 3.17
N ALA A 49 -4.08 14.41 4.05
CA ALA A 49 -3.35 13.62 5.05
C ALA A 49 -4.31 12.91 6.03
N ALA A 50 -5.38 13.59 6.46
CA ALA A 50 -6.39 12.99 7.33
C ALA A 50 -7.12 11.83 6.65
N ILE A 51 -7.50 11.97 5.38
CA ILE A 51 -8.12 10.91 4.59
C ILE A 51 -7.16 9.74 4.39
N ALA A 52 -5.92 10.01 3.99
CA ALA A 52 -4.90 8.98 3.78
C ALA A 52 -4.66 8.16 5.06
N HIS A 53 -4.52 8.83 6.22
CA HIS A 53 -4.39 8.15 7.50
C HIS A 53 -5.60 7.29 7.86
N LYS A 54 -6.83 7.76 7.57
CA LYS A 54 -8.04 6.97 7.81
C LYS A 54 -8.04 5.70 6.95
N LEU A 55 -7.70 5.82 5.67
CA LEU A 55 -7.63 4.67 4.75
C LEU A 55 -6.57 3.65 5.21
N MET A 56 -5.39 4.10 5.64
CA MET A 56 -4.36 3.20 6.17
C MET A 56 -4.84 2.43 7.40
N ARG A 57 -5.58 3.09 8.32
CA ARG A 57 -6.15 2.43 9.50
C ARG A 57 -7.22 1.41 9.14
N MET A 58 -8.10 1.74 8.20
CA MET A 58 -9.13 0.80 7.73
C MET A 58 -8.49 -0.43 7.10
N ALA A 59 -7.49 -0.23 6.23
CA ALA A 59 -6.80 -1.35 5.58
C ALA A 59 -6.04 -2.23 6.60
N ALA A 60 -5.41 -1.63 7.61
CA ALA A 60 -4.79 -2.39 8.71
C ALA A 60 -5.82 -3.22 9.48
N SER A 61 -6.98 -2.63 9.81
CA SER A 61 -8.05 -3.33 10.53
C SER A 61 -8.58 -4.55 9.76
N GLU A 62 -8.72 -4.45 8.44
CA GLU A 62 -9.15 -5.59 7.60
C GLU A 62 -8.10 -6.71 7.57
N ILE A 63 -6.80 -6.35 7.59
CA ILE A 63 -5.71 -7.33 7.67
C ILE A 63 -5.75 -8.06 9.01
N ASP A 64 -5.90 -7.32 10.10
CA ASP A 64 -5.96 -7.89 11.45
C ASP A 64 -7.18 -8.82 11.60
N GLN A 65 -8.35 -8.38 11.15
CA GLN A 65 -9.58 -9.20 11.15
C GLN A 65 -9.40 -10.50 10.35
N ALA A 66 -8.80 -10.42 9.15
CA ALA A 66 -8.54 -11.59 8.32
C ALA A 66 -7.54 -12.59 8.95
N LEU A 67 -6.69 -12.13 9.89
CA LEU A 67 -5.79 -12.98 10.67
C LEU A 67 -6.48 -13.59 11.89
N GLU A 68 -7.40 -12.88 12.52
CA GLU A 68 -8.21 -13.39 13.65
C GLU A 68 -9.23 -14.44 13.23
N ASP A 69 -9.79 -14.32 12.02
CA ASP A 69 -10.77 -15.26 11.45
C ASP A 69 -10.15 -16.58 10.93
N ARG A 70 -8.84 -16.78 11.07
CA ARG A 70 -8.08 -17.97 10.65
C ARG A 70 -7.77 -18.92 11.79
#